data_AF-T1HT98-F1
#
_entry.id   AF-T1HT98-F1
#
_cell.length_a   1.000
_cell.length_b   1.000
_cell.length_c   1.000
_cell.angle_alpha   90.00
_cell.angle_beta   90.00
_cell.angle_gamma   90.00
#
_symmetry.space_group_name_H-M   'P 1'
#
loop_
_entity.id
_entity.type
_entity.pdbx_description
1 polymer ?
#
loop_
_entity_poly.entity_id
_entity_poly.type
_entity_poly.pdbx_seq_one_letter_code
_entity_poly.pdbx_strand_id
1 'polypeptide(L)'
;MSDELLKKLQHPSTSHNRTYKKVSELEVDRPYLISSFARVEKTKFGPAIVVQIRDIDDTTSWIFLPRRYTSSITDQDIQHYMDGDLSLIYKGISKTASVT
;
A
#
# COMPACT_ATOMS: atom_id res chain seq x y z
N MET A 1 13.29 -16.47 36.20
CA MET A 1 13.38 -15.45 35.13
C MET A 1 12.13 -14.61 35.24
N SER A 2 12.24 -13.39 35.76
CA SER A 2 11.11 -12.60 36.28
C SER A 2 10.26 -11.98 35.17
N ASP A 3 8.96 -11.87 35.44
CA ASP A 3 7.86 -11.32 34.61
C ASP A 3 8.11 -9.93 34.01
N GLU A 4 9.18 -9.26 34.41
CA GLU A 4 9.62 -7.96 33.91
C GLU A 4 10.10 -8.01 32.45
N LEU A 5 10.70 -9.13 32.02
CA LEU A 5 11.06 -9.37 30.62
C LEU A 5 9.83 -9.64 29.74
N LEU A 6 8.81 -10.31 30.29
CA LEU A 6 7.53 -10.56 29.62
C LEU A 6 6.71 -9.27 29.46
N LYS A 7 6.83 -8.32 30.39
CA LYS A 7 6.25 -6.98 30.24
C LYS A 7 6.92 -6.15 29.15
N LYS A 8 8.21 -6.35 28.87
CA LYS A 8 8.92 -5.69 27.73
C LYS A 8 8.59 -6.30 26.36
N LEU A 9 7.97 -7.47 26.34
CA LEU A 9 7.37 -8.08 25.14
C LEU A 9 5.91 -7.65 24.94
N GLN A 10 5.34 -6.81 25.83
CA GLN A 10 4.13 -6.06 25.53
C GLN A 10 4.42 -5.25 24.28
N HIS A 11 3.72 -5.67 23.23
CA HIS A 11 3.99 -5.33 21.87
C HIS A 11 4.16 -3.83 21.76
N PRO A 12 5.25 -3.32 21.15
CA PRO A 12 5.13 -2.02 20.56
C PRO A 12 4.05 -2.18 19.49
N SER A 13 2.82 -1.84 19.85
CA SER A 13 1.81 -1.32 18.94
C SER A 13 2.40 -0.06 18.35
N THR A 14 3.41 -0.26 17.51
CA THR A 14 3.88 0.70 16.54
C THR A 14 2.78 0.77 15.49
N SER A 15 1.66 1.35 15.90
CA SER A 15 0.78 2.09 15.02
C SER A 15 1.62 3.24 14.45
N HIS A 16 2.58 2.90 13.58
CA HIS A 16 3.01 3.83 12.55
C HIS A 16 1.71 4.24 11.89
N ASN A 17 1.31 5.48 12.13
CA ASN A 17 0.04 5.99 11.67
C ASN A 17 0.13 5.97 10.14
N ARG A 18 -0.38 4.90 9.51
CA ARG A 18 -0.28 4.71 8.08
C ARG A 18 -1.14 5.78 7.43
N THR A 19 -0.51 6.78 6.82
CA THR A 19 -1.23 7.77 6.04
C THR A 19 -1.69 7.11 4.75
N TYR A 20 -3.01 6.88 4.63
CA TYR A 20 -3.60 6.35 3.42
C TYR A 20 -4.02 7.49 2.50
N LYS A 21 -3.67 7.38 1.22
CA LYS A 21 -4.18 8.24 0.15
C LYS A 21 -5.19 7.47 -0.70
N LYS A 22 -6.15 8.18 -1.29
CA LYS A 22 -6.99 7.66 -2.36
C LYS A 22 -6.22 7.73 -3.67
N VAL A 23 -6.51 6.81 -4.59
CA VAL A 23 -5.92 6.82 -5.93
C VAL A 23 -6.18 8.15 -6.66
N SER A 24 -7.33 8.78 -6.41
CA SER A 24 -7.70 10.09 -6.97
C SER A 24 -6.90 11.27 -6.41
N GLU A 25 -6.15 11.08 -5.32
CA GLU A 25 -5.28 12.09 -4.72
C GLU A 25 -3.84 12.00 -5.27
N LEU A 26 -3.59 11.05 -6.17
CA LEU A 26 -2.32 10.93 -6.89
C LEU A 26 -2.30 11.85 -8.09
N GLU A 27 -1.14 12.39 -8.40
CA GLU A 27 -0.92 13.15 -9.62
C GLU A 27 -1.01 12.21 -10.83
N VAL A 28 -1.67 12.68 -11.88
CA VAL A 28 -1.83 11.94 -13.13
C VAL A 28 -0.48 11.85 -13.83
N ASP A 29 -0.17 10.67 -14.37
CA ASP A 29 1.05 10.36 -15.09
C ASP A 29 2.36 10.51 -14.30
N ARG A 30 2.29 10.78 -13.00
CA ARG A 30 3.45 10.78 -12.11
C ARG A 30 3.80 9.33 -11.69
N PRO A 31 5.06 8.91 -11.84
CA PRO A 31 5.53 7.65 -11.26
C PRO A 31 5.77 7.80 -9.76
N TYR A 32 5.28 6.83 -9.00
CA TYR A 32 5.55 6.66 -7.58
C TYR A 32 6.24 5.31 -7.37
N LEU A 33 7.40 5.29 -6.70
CA LEU A 33 8.09 4.04 -6.41
C LEU A 33 7.32 3.26 -5.36
N ILE A 34 7.18 1.95 -5.54
CA ILE A 34 6.59 1.08 -4.53
C ILE A 34 7.73 0.67 -3.59
N SER A 35 7.61 1.02 -2.31
CA SER A 35 8.63 0.68 -1.30
C SER A 35 8.28 -0.57 -0.52
N SER A 36 6.99 -0.87 -0.37
CA SER A 36 6.56 -2.10 0.28
C SER A 36 5.14 -2.50 -0.12
N PHE A 37 4.84 -3.78 0.07
CA PHE A 37 3.48 -4.33 -0.01
C PHE A 37 3.03 -4.77 1.38
N ALA A 38 1.73 -4.74 1.61
CA ALA A 38 1.12 -5.43 2.74
C ALA A 38 -0.24 -6.01 2.35
N ARG A 39 -0.55 -7.20 2.87
CA ARG A 39 -1.89 -7.76 2.82
C ARG A 39 -2.69 -7.31 4.04
N VAL A 40 -3.94 -6.90 3.81
CA VAL A 40 -4.90 -6.53 4.85
C VAL A 40 -6.06 -7.51 4.76
N GLU A 41 -6.09 -8.48 5.68
CA GLU A 41 -7.10 -9.56 5.66
C GLU A 41 -8.52 -9.07 5.96
N LYS A 42 -8.65 -8.06 6.83
CA LYS A 42 -9.94 -7.58 7.33
C LYS A 42 -10.17 -6.14 6.92
N THR A 43 -10.86 -5.96 5.79
CA THR A 43 -11.50 -4.69 5.45
C THR A 43 -13.02 -4.89 5.37
N LYS A 44 -13.79 -3.79 5.38
CA LYS A 44 -15.25 -3.85 5.16
C LYS A 44 -15.67 -4.48 3.82
N PHE A 45 -14.73 -4.63 2.88
CA PHE A 45 -14.98 -5.18 1.54
C PHE A 45 -14.25 -6.52 1.29
N GLY A 46 -13.69 -7.12 2.34
CA GLY A 46 -12.89 -8.34 2.26
C GLY A 46 -11.37 -8.07 2.25
N PRO A 47 -10.55 -9.08 1.95
CA PRO A 47 -9.10 -8.92 1.88
C PRO A 47 -8.67 -7.89 0.83
N ALA A 48 -7.57 -7.20 1.08
CA ALA A 48 -7.00 -6.22 0.17
C ALA A 48 -5.47 -6.27 0.16
N ILE A 49 -4.87 -5.82 -0.94
CA ILE A 49 -3.45 -5.48 -0.99
C ILE A 49 -3.32 -3.97 -0.90
N VAL A 50 -2.40 -3.52 -0.06
CA VAL A 50 -1.97 -2.14 0.00
C VAL A 50 -0.50 -2.06 -0.37
N VAL A 51 -0.12 -0.95 -0.98
CA VAL A 51 1.27 -0.62 -1.29
C VAL A 51 1.65 0.67 -0.60
N GLN A 52 2.86 0.72 -0.04
CA GLN A 52 3.49 1.98 0.30
C GLN A 52 4.14 2.52 -0.96
N ILE A 53 3.75 3.74 -1.33
CA ILE A 53 4.34 4.48 -2.42
C ILE A 53 5.23 5.59 -1.87
N ARG A 54 6.26 5.95 -2.62
CA ARG A 54 7.20 7.05 -2.36
C ARG A 54 7.22 7.95 -3.59
N ASP A 55 7.09 9.27 -3.38
CA ASP A 55 7.27 10.27 -4.44
C ASP A 55 8.72 10.78 -4.54
N ILE A 56 8.96 11.75 -5.41
CA ILE A 56 10.29 12.35 -5.64
C ILE A 56 10.82 13.12 -4.42
N ASP A 57 9.93 13.53 -3.52
CA ASP A 57 10.25 14.28 -2.30
C ASP A 57 10.43 13.33 -1.09
N ASP A 58 10.57 12.02 -1.36
CA ASP A 58 10.65 10.93 -0.38
C ASP A 58 9.44 10.87 0.57
N THR A 59 8.31 11.47 0.18
CA THR A 59 7.08 11.40 0.96
C THR A 59 6.39 10.08 0.70
N THR A 60 6.10 9.35 1.79
CA THR A 60 5.45 8.04 1.70
C THR A 60 3.97 8.08 2.00
N SER A 61 3.19 7.23 1.35
CA SER A 61 1.76 7.06 1.59
C SER A 61 1.33 5.65 1.25
N TRP A 62 0.26 5.16 1.87
CA TRP A 62 -0.31 3.85 1.58
C TRP A 62 -1.50 3.98 0.63
N ILE A 63 -1.56 3.12 -0.38
CA ILE A 63 -2.65 3.06 -1.37
C ILE A 63 -3.24 1.66 -1.37
N PHE A 64 -4.58 1.58 -1.41
CA PHE A 64 -5.29 0.34 -1.69
C PHE A 64 -5.23 0.02 -3.18
N LEU A 65 -4.75 -1.16 -3.52
CA LEU A 65 -4.82 -1.65 -4.89
C LEU A 65 -6.22 -2.20 -5.20
N PRO A 66 -6.64 -2.18 -6.47
CA PRO A 66 -7.88 -2.82 -6.91
C PRO A 66 -7.95 -4.29 -6.48
N ARG A 67 -9.16 -4.76 -6.13
CA ARG A 67 -9.38 -6.11 -5.59
C ARG A 67 -8.81 -7.23 -6.44
N ARG A 68 -8.74 -7.10 -7.78
CA ARG A 68 -8.13 -8.11 -8.67
C ARG A 68 -6.69 -8.48 -8.25
N TYR A 69 -5.94 -7.55 -7.66
CA TYR A 69 -4.56 -7.78 -7.23
C TYR A 69 -4.45 -8.72 -6.03
N THR A 70 -5.52 -8.95 -5.27
CA THR A 70 -5.48 -9.93 -4.16
C THR A 70 -5.28 -11.35 -4.63
N SER A 71 -5.63 -11.64 -5.90
CA SER A 71 -5.46 -12.95 -6.54
C SER A 71 -4.15 -13.10 -7.30
N SER A 72 -3.56 -11.99 -7.77
CA SER A 72 -2.35 -12.00 -8.60
C SER A 72 -1.07 -11.73 -7.81
N ILE A 73 -1.17 -11.06 -6.66
CA ILE A 73 -0.03 -10.79 -5.76
C ILE A 73 -0.13 -11.77 -4.61
N THR A 74 0.83 -12.68 -4.52
CA THR A 74 0.92 -13.72 -3.49
C THR A 74 1.69 -13.21 -2.27
N ASP A 75 1.63 -13.94 -1.16
CA ASP A 75 2.42 -13.60 0.03
C ASP A 75 3.91 -13.79 -0.19
N GLN A 76 4.28 -14.72 -1.07
CA GLN A 76 5.67 -14.90 -1.48
C GLN A 76 6.18 -13.67 -2.24
N ASP A 77 5.37 -13.11 -3.15
CA ASP A 77 5.74 -11.88 -3.87
C ASP A 77 5.96 -10.72 -2.89
N ILE A 78 5.08 -10.59 -1.88
CA ILE A 78 5.19 -9.55 -0.85
C ILE A 78 6.47 -9.71 -0.02
N GLN A 79 6.81 -10.95 0.39
CA GLN A 79 7.98 -11.23 1.22
C GLN A 79 9.31 -11.03 0.49
N HIS A 80 9.34 -11.29 -0.82
CA HIS A 80 10.55 -11.21 -1.64
C HIS A 80 10.67 -9.90 -2.41
N TYR A 81 9.69 -9.00 -2.29
CA TYR A 81 9.73 -7.71 -2.95
C TYR A 81 10.89 -6.84 -2.45
N MET A 82 11.69 -6.31 -3.37
CA MET A 82 12.74 -5.35 -3.08
C MET A 82 12.27 -3.92 -3.39
N ASP A 83 12.59 -2.98 -2.50
CA ASP A 83 12.21 -1.57 -2.64
C ASP A 83 12.69 -0.99 -3.98
N GLY A 84 11.77 -0.36 -4.72
CA GLY A 84 12.08 0.36 -5.95
C GLY A 84 11.98 -0.45 -7.24
N ASP A 85 11.75 -1.76 -7.18
CA ASP A 85 11.62 -2.61 -8.39
C ASP A 85 10.38 -2.28 -9.22
N LEU A 86 9.33 -1.78 -8.58
CA LEU A 86 8.06 -1.44 -9.22
C LEU A 86 7.69 0.02 -8.97
N SER A 87 6.98 0.59 -9.95
CA SER A 87 6.35 1.90 -9.82
C SER A 87 4.86 1.82 -10.11
N LEU A 88 4.11 2.69 -9.42
CA LEU A 88 2.70 2.93 -9.66
C LEU A 88 2.55 4.24 -10.41
N ILE A 89 1.78 4.21 -11.50
CA ILE A 89 1.40 5.41 -12.24
C ILE A 89 -0.13 5.48 -12.26
N TYR A 90 -0.68 6.56 -11.73
CA TYR A 90 -2.11 6.83 -11.85
C TYR A 90 -2.41 7.51 -13.18
N LYS A 91 -3.35 6.96 -13.96
CA LYS A 91 -3.72 7.46 -15.30
C LYS A 91 -4.96 8.36 -15.32
N GLY A 92 -5.44 8.79 -14.15
CA GLY A 92 -6.67 9.58 -14.07
C GLY A 92 -7.94 8.78 -14.34
N ILE A 93 -9.07 9.48 -14.36
CA ILE A 93 -10.36 8.98 -14.84
C ILE A 93 -10.80 9.95 -15.93
N SER A 94 -10.87 9.47 -17.17
CA SER A 94 -11.43 10.25 -18.27
C SER A 94 -12.89 9.88 -18.47
N LYS A 95 -13.76 10.89 -18.61
CA LYS A 95 -15.11 10.66 -19.11
C LYS A 95 -14.96 10.55 -20.63
N THR A 96 -15.08 9.35 -21.18
CA THR A 96 -15.16 9.20 -22.64
C THR A 96 -16.31 10.07 -23.12
N ALA A 97 -16.00 11.13 -23.85
CA ALA A 97 -17.01 11.94 -24.51
C ALA A 97 -17.77 10.99 -25.43
N SER A 98 -19.06 10.79 -25.16
CA SER A 98 -19.96 10.15 -26.10
C SER A 98 -19.96 11.06 -27.32
N VAL A 99 -19.31 10.63 -28.40
CA VAL A 99 -19.41 11.28 -29.71
C VAL A 99 -20.90 11.30 -30.02
N THR A 100 -21.48 12.50 -29.98
CA THR A 100 -22.87 12.76 -30.35
C THR A 100 -22.92 12.99 -31.85
#